data_AF-A5L1Q9-F1
#
_entry.id   AF-A5L1Q9-F1
#
_cell.length_a   1.000
_cell.length_b   1.000
_cell.length_c   1.000
_cell.angle_alpha   90.00
_cell.angle_beta   90.00
_cell.angle_gamma   90.00
#
_symmetry.space_group_name_H-M   'P 1'
#
loop_
_entity.id
_entity.type
_entity.pdbx_description
1 polymer ?
#
loop_
_entity_poly.entity_id
_entity_poly.type
_entity_poly.pdbx_seq_one_letter_code
_entity_poly.pdbx_strand_id
1 'polypeptide(L)'
;MSDNDTNQKKVIRKEIEISTIPNFVYKKPLVSIDENGEPQVTYRANGNKIPIKKLPLLHIVGYDDKDNLISYQPLDMVNEFLLSKAIDDGELELGTDAQGLAHYFSFVLDKQAAWDAEYDEEDFDPLYDDPRPEWDAFPRNKQERLTYQYRDGIKQLAIDGVLAKTTARQYMSSVVGFYKHCLRQGIRFNNPPFQFETVNIHYEASASSMKAYQRKQVHTTDMRIKFAKSSRSGGTNLSNLPRDLKPFTNNE
;
A
#
# COMPACT_ATOMS: atom_id res chain seq x y z
N MET A 1 19.67 -43.20 -26.10
CA MET A 1 18.45 -43.48 -25.32
C MET A 1 18.16 -42.20 -24.56
N SER A 2 17.38 -41.35 -25.23
CA SER A 2 16.86 -40.09 -24.73
C SER A 2 15.63 -40.35 -23.86
N ASP A 3 15.11 -39.25 -23.31
CA ASP A 3 13.81 -39.11 -22.65
C ASP A 3 13.90 -39.13 -21.13
N ASN A 4 14.38 -38.01 -20.59
CA ASN A 4 13.87 -37.45 -19.34
C ASN A 4 13.90 -35.92 -19.49
N ASP A 5 13.19 -35.40 -20.48
CA ASP A 5 12.90 -33.97 -20.53
C ASP A 5 11.66 -33.74 -19.66
N THR A 6 11.90 -33.05 -18.56
CA THR A 6 10.93 -32.82 -17.52
C THR A 6 9.87 -31.88 -18.09
N ASN A 7 8.61 -32.34 -18.15
CA ASN A 7 7.43 -31.51 -18.42
C ASN A 7 7.34 -30.42 -17.32
N GLN A 8 8.13 -29.36 -17.45
CA GLN A 8 7.97 -28.16 -16.65
C GLN A 8 6.70 -27.48 -17.16
N LYS A 9 5.61 -27.61 -16.41
CA LYS A 9 4.38 -26.89 -16.69
C LYS A 9 4.70 -25.39 -16.71
N LYS A 10 4.65 -24.78 -17.89
CA LYS A 10 4.92 -23.36 -18.08
C LYS A 10 3.81 -22.56 -17.42
N VAL A 11 4.18 -21.64 -16.52
CA VAL A 11 3.23 -20.67 -15.95
C VAL A 11 2.87 -19.66 -17.04
N ILE A 12 1.58 -19.50 -17.31
CA ILE A 12 1.10 -18.63 -18.40
C ILE A 12 0.48 -17.35 -17.84
N ARG A 13 -0.20 -17.44 -16.70
CA ARG A 13 -0.88 -16.30 -16.07
C ARG A 13 -0.47 -16.18 -14.61
N LYS A 14 -0.11 -14.97 -14.18
CA LYS A 14 0.20 -14.63 -12.79
C LYS A 14 -0.79 -13.60 -12.27
N GLU A 15 -1.28 -13.80 -11.05
CA GLU A 15 -2.23 -12.90 -10.39
C GLU A 15 -1.87 -12.69 -8.92
N ILE A 16 -2.36 -11.59 -8.36
CA ILE A 16 -2.29 -11.34 -6.91
C ILE A 16 -3.57 -11.81 -6.26
N GLU A 17 -3.45 -12.74 -5.31
CA GLU A 17 -4.57 -13.21 -4.50
C GLU A 17 -4.40 -12.83 -3.03
N ILE A 18 -5.54 -12.54 -2.40
CA ILE A 18 -5.61 -12.26 -0.97
C ILE A 18 -6.19 -13.50 -0.27
N SER A 19 -5.41 -14.16 0.56
CA SER A 19 -5.91 -15.12 1.54
C SER A 19 -6.13 -14.44 2.88
N THR A 20 -6.92 -15.04 3.77
CA THR A 20 -7.22 -14.44 5.08
C THR A 20 -6.99 -15.46 6.18
N ILE A 21 -6.22 -15.08 7.19
CA ILE A 21 -6.10 -15.84 8.43
C ILE A 21 -7.26 -15.44 9.35
N PRO A 22 -8.01 -16.40 9.91
CA PRO A 22 -9.07 -16.14 10.89
C PRO A 22 -8.57 -15.37 12.11
N ASN A 23 -9.50 -14.88 12.94
CA ASN A 23 -9.12 -14.13 14.15
C ASN A 23 -8.22 -14.97 15.06
N PHE A 24 -7.12 -14.38 15.52
CA PHE A 24 -6.20 -15.02 16.46
C PHE A 24 -5.66 -14.01 17.46
N VAL A 25 -5.05 -14.51 18.54
CA VAL A 25 -4.41 -13.67 19.55
C VAL A 25 -2.91 -13.81 19.42
N TYR A 26 -2.25 -12.71 19.06
CA TYR A 26 -0.81 -12.65 19.02
C TYR A 26 -0.23 -12.44 20.42
N LYS A 27 0.79 -13.25 20.74
CA LYS A 27 1.60 -13.11 21.95
C LYS A 27 3.04 -12.89 21.50
N LYS A 28 3.63 -11.75 21.87
CA LYS A 28 5.01 -11.45 21.53
C LYS A 28 5.95 -12.48 22.18
N PRO A 29 6.72 -13.26 21.39
CA PRO A 29 7.66 -14.22 21.94
C PRO A 29 8.86 -13.49 22.56
N LEU A 30 9.41 -14.09 23.62
CA LEU A 30 10.75 -13.78 24.12
C LEU A 30 11.68 -14.89 23.67
N VAL A 31 12.69 -14.52 22.90
CA VAL A 31 13.71 -15.47 22.43
C VAL A 31 14.95 -15.29 23.30
N SER A 32 15.45 -16.40 23.85
CA SER A 32 16.69 -16.47 24.62
C SER A 32 17.50 -17.67 24.15
N ILE A 33 18.82 -17.58 24.21
CA ILE A 33 19.71 -18.73 23.93
C ILE A 33 19.98 -19.43 25.26
N ASP A 34 19.83 -20.75 25.30
CA ASP A 34 20.16 -21.55 26.49
C ASP A 34 21.65 -21.88 26.59
N GLU A 35 22.02 -22.61 27.64
CA GLU A 35 23.41 -23.01 27.92
C GLU A 35 24.02 -23.93 26.85
N ASN A 36 23.19 -24.59 26.03
CA ASN A 36 23.61 -25.45 24.93
C ASN A 36 23.69 -24.71 23.59
N GLY A 37 23.36 -23.41 23.57
CA GLY A 37 23.31 -22.62 22.35
C GLY A 37 22.00 -22.76 21.57
N GLU A 38 20.97 -23.41 22.13
CA GLU A 38 19.69 -23.59 21.45
C GLU A 38 18.74 -22.41 21.72
N PRO A 39 17.98 -21.95 20.70
CA PRO A 39 17.01 -20.87 20.87
C PRO A 39 15.77 -21.39 21.60
N GLN A 40 15.53 -20.85 22.80
CA GLN A 40 14.33 -21.10 23.59
C GLN A 40 13.33 -19.96 23.41
N VAL A 41 12.05 -20.33 23.22
CA VAL A 41 10.94 -19.38 23.09
C VAL A 41 10.08 -19.43 24.34
N THR A 42 10.01 -18.32 25.05
CA THR A 42 9.14 -18.16 26.21
C THR A 42 8.14 -17.03 25.98
N TYR A 43 7.08 -16.97 26.78
CA TYR A 43 6.09 -15.89 26.72
C TYR A 43 5.94 -15.29 28.11
N ARG A 44 5.89 -13.96 28.21
CA ARG A 44 5.60 -13.30 29.50
C ARG A 44 4.20 -13.71 29.97
N ALA A 45 4.09 -14.18 31.22
CA ALA A 45 2.80 -14.49 31.84
C ALA A 45 1.84 -13.29 31.82
N ASN A 46 2.37 -12.08 32.07
CA ASN A 46 1.66 -10.80 31.99
C ASN A 46 1.90 -10.07 30.66
N GLY A 47 2.27 -10.78 29.59
CA GLY A 47 2.54 -10.18 28.30
C GLY A 47 1.29 -9.60 27.65
N ASN A 48 1.43 -8.44 26.99
CA ASN A 48 0.36 -7.87 26.19
C ASN A 48 -0.05 -8.87 25.11
N LYS A 49 -1.34 -9.21 25.11
CA LYS A 49 -2.00 -10.04 24.10
C LYS A 49 -2.64 -9.09 23.09
N ILE A 50 -2.28 -9.23 21.82
CA ILE A 50 -2.80 -8.36 20.76
C ILE A 50 -3.84 -9.17 19.96
N PRO A 51 -5.14 -8.82 20.02
CA PRO A 51 -6.13 -9.48 19.19
C PRO A 51 -5.95 -9.04 17.73
N ILE A 52 -5.71 -10.01 16.84
CA ILE A 52 -5.63 -9.77 15.40
C ILE A 52 -6.91 -10.27 14.77
N LYS A 53 -7.64 -9.36 14.14
CA LYS A 53 -8.89 -9.64 13.44
C LYS A 53 -8.57 -9.86 11.96
N LYS A 54 -9.06 -10.98 11.40
CA LYS A 54 -9.02 -11.33 9.96
C LYS A 54 -7.82 -10.74 9.22
N LEU A 55 -6.65 -11.34 9.39
CA LEU A 55 -5.41 -10.82 8.78
C LEU A 55 -5.38 -11.20 7.29
N PRO A 56 -5.45 -10.24 6.36
CA PRO A 56 -5.25 -10.51 4.94
C PRO A 56 -3.76 -10.71 4.64
N LEU A 57 -3.45 -11.66 3.77
CA LEU A 57 -2.11 -11.95 3.26
C LEU A 57 -2.14 -12.07 1.74
N LEU A 58 -1.13 -11.53 1.08
CA LEU A 58 -1.03 -11.47 -0.37
C LEU A 58 -0.08 -12.54 -0.90
N HIS A 59 -0.44 -13.10 -2.05
CA HIS A 59 0.29 -14.15 -2.73
C HIS A 59 0.31 -13.88 -4.24
N ILE A 60 1.42 -14.18 -4.90
CA ILE A 60 1.49 -14.33 -6.35
C ILE A 60 1.11 -15.77 -6.67
N VAL A 61 0.09 -15.91 -7.50
CA VAL A 61 -0.51 -17.18 -7.89
C VAL A 61 -0.33 -17.36 -9.39
N GLY A 62 0.20 -18.50 -9.81
CA GLY A 62 0.48 -18.80 -11.21
C GLY A 62 -0.34 -19.99 -11.71
N TYR A 63 -0.98 -19.82 -12.87
CA TYR A 63 -1.90 -20.76 -13.49
C TYR A 63 -1.36 -21.31 -14.83
N ASP A 64 -1.75 -22.56 -15.15
CA ASP A 64 -1.51 -23.18 -16.48
C ASP A 64 -2.60 -22.80 -17.50
N ASP A 65 -2.48 -23.32 -18.72
CA ASP A 65 -3.42 -23.15 -19.84
C ASP A 65 -4.81 -23.74 -19.55
N LYS A 66 -4.93 -24.56 -18.51
CA LYS A 66 -6.15 -25.25 -18.08
C LYS A 66 -6.65 -24.71 -16.74
N ASP A 67 -6.23 -23.51 -16.33
CA ASP A 67 -6.56 -22.86 -15.06
C ASP A 67 -6.18 -23.68 -13.82
N ASN A 68 -5.23 -24.62 -13.91
CA ASN A 68 -4.72 -25.30 -12.72
C ASN A 68 -3.66 -24.45 -12.05
N LEU A 69 -3.75 -24.38 -10.72
CA LEU A 69 -2.73 -23.78 -9.87
C LEU A 69 -1.39 -24.52 -10.02
N ILE A 70 -0.36 -23.83 -10.51
CA ILE A 70 1.01 -24.37 -10.62
C ILE A 70 1.94 -23.78 -9.55
N SER A 71 1.76 -22.50 -9.21
CA SER A 71 2.66 -21.80 -8.28
C SER A 71 1.89 -20.93 -7.31
N TYR A 72 2.35 -20.89 -6.06
CA TYR A 72 1.76 -20.11 -4.98
C TYR A 72 2.90 -19.57 -4.12
N GLN A 73 3.20 -18.27 -4.26
CA GLN A 73 4.32 -17.62 -3.59
C GLN A 73 3.82 -16.46 -2.73
N PRO A 74 4.11 -16.43 -1.42
CA PRO A 74 3.74 -15.30 -0.58
C PRO A 74 4.52 -14.04 -0.96
N LEU A 75 3.86 -12.88 -0.87
CA LEU A 75 4.54 -11.58 -0.94
C LEU A 75 5.07 -11.21 0.44
N ASP A 76 6.19 -11.82 0.83
CA ASP A 76 6.72 -11.77 2.20
C ASP A 76 6.87 -10.36 2.75
N MET A 77 7.48 -9.45 2.00
CA MET A 77 7.66 -8.06 2.42
C MET A 77 6.34 -7.32 2.65
N VAL A 78 5.32 -7.64 1.86
CA VAL A 78 3.99 -7.04 1.96
C VAL A 78 3.24 -7.62 3.15
N ASN A 79 3.36 -8.93 3.34
CA ASN A 79 2.77 -9.66 4.45
C ASN A 79 3.39 -9.25 5.79
N GLU A 80 4.72 -9.03 5.84
CA GLU A 80 5.41 -8.45 6.98
C GLU A 80 4.88 -7.05 7.30
N PHE A 81 4.71 -6.20 6.28
CA PHE A 81 4.12 -4.87 6.48
C PHE A 81 2.70 -4.94 7.07
N LEU A 82 1.83 -5.79 6.53
CA LEU A 82 0.47 -5.96 7.04
C LEU A 82 0.46 -6.50 8.48
N LEU A 83 1.35 -7.46 8.79
CA LEU A 83 1.56 -7.96 10.15
C LEU A 83 2.03 -6.86 11.11
N SER A 84 2.99 -6.03 10.69
CA SER A 84 3.47 -4.92 11.51
C SER A 84 2.37 -3.91 11.81
N LYS A 85 1.48 -3.61 10.85
CA LYS A 85 0.32 -2.74 11.09
C LYS A 85 -0.65 -3.35 12.12
N ALA A 86 -0.89 -4.66 12.04
CA ALA A 86 -1.74 -5.34 13.02
C ALA A 86 -1.14 -5.37 14.42
N ILE A 87 0.17 -5.63 14.52
CA ILE A 87 0.86 -5.86 15.80
C ILE A 87 1.31 -4.56 16.45
N ASP A 88 2.00 -3.69 15.71
CA ASP A 88 2.66 -2.51 16.25
C ASP A 88 1.74 -1.28 16.26
N ASP A 89 1.00 -1.06 15.18
CA ASP A 89 0.06 0.07 15.06
C ASP A 89 -1.32 -0.25 15.67
N GLY A 90 -1.61 -1.54 15.93
CA GLY A 90 -2.87 -2.01 16.52
C GLY A 90 -4.06 -1.93 15.56
N GLU A 91 -3.82 -1.94 14.25
CA GLU A 91 -4.86 -1.78 13.24
C GLU A 91 -5.68 -3.07 13.08
N LEU A 92 -7.00 -2.94 13.26
CA LEU A 92 -7.91 -4.09 13.28
C LEU A 92 -8.50 -4.43 11.90
N GLU A 93 -8.48 -3.49 10.96
CA GLU A 93 -9.15 -3.60 9.65
C GLU A 93 -8.16 -3.33 8.53
N LEU A 94 -7.44 -4.38 8.13
CA LEU A 94 -6.43 -4.29 7.07
C LEU A 94 -6.96 -4.59 5.68
N GLY A 95 -8.27 -4.86 5.54
CA GLY A 95 -8.87 -5.28 4.26
C GLY A 95 -8.65 -4.26 3.13
N THR A 96 -8.84 -2.97 3.41
CA THR A 96 -8.63 -1.93 2.39
C THR A 96 -7.15 -1.73 2.06
N ASP A 97 -6.24 -1.91 3.01
CA ASP A 97 -4.80 -1.86 2.74
C ASP A 97 -4.36 -3.03 1.88
N ALA A 98 -4.80 -4.25 2.20
CA ALA A 98 -4.54 -5.43 1.41
C ALA A 98 -5.08 -5.30 -0.02
N GLN A 99 -6.29 -4.77 -0.20
CA GLN A 99 -6.83 -4.49 -1.53
C GLN A 99 -6.02 -3.46 -2.30
N GLY A 100 -5.61 -2.36 -1.63
CA GLY A 100 -4.80 -1.32 -2.27
C GLY A 100 -3.42 -1.80 -2.68
N LEU A 101 -2.81 -2.67 -1.87
CA LEU A 101 -1.54 -3.32 -2.17
C LEU A 101 -1.71 -4.37 -3.26
N ALA A 102 -2.76 -5.18 -3.22
CA ALA A 102 -3.02 -6.18 -4.26
C ALA A 102 -3.20 -5.51 -5.61
N HIS A 103 -3.97 -4.42 -5.68
CA HIS A 103 -4.13 -3.63 -6.90
C HIS A 103 -2.80 -3.03 -7.40
N TYR A 104 -1.92 -2.59 -6.48
CA TYR A 104 -0.59 -2.12 -6.85
C TYR A 104 0.31 -3.23 -7.40
N PHE A 105 0.39 -4.37 -6.72
CA PHE A 105 1.22 -5.49 -7.15
C PHE A 105 0.70 -6.16 -8.41
N SER A 106 -0.61 -6.17 -8.66
CA SER A 106 -1.17 -6.55 -9.97
C SER A 106 -0.68 -5.60 -11.07
N PHE A 107 -0.69 -4.29 -10.83
CA PHE A 107 -0.09 -3.33 -11.75
C PHE A 107 1.41 -3.57 -12.00
N VAL A 108 2.17 -3.98 -10.96
CA VAL A 108 3.58 -4.37 -11.14
C VAL A 108 3.70 -5.62 -12.02
N LEU A 109 2.85 -6.64 -11.81
CA LEU A 109 2.83 -7.85 -12.65
C LEU A 109 2.50 -7.52 -14.11
N ASP A 110 1.55 -6.61 -14.36
CA ASP A 110 1.20 -6.19 -15.72
C ASP A 110 2.38 -5.49 -16.41
N LYS A 111 3.12 -4.66 -15.66
CA LYS A 111 4.33 -3.97 -16.16
C LYS A 111 5.46 -4.95 -16.45
N GLN A 112 5.61 -5.96 -15.61
CA GLN A 112 6.54 -7.06 -15.83
C GLN A 112 6.18 -7.86 -17.08
N ALA A 113 4.90 -8.22 -17.25
CA ALA A 113 4.46 -8.97 -18.42
C ALA A 113 4.65 -8.17 -19.73
N ALA A 114 4.43 -6.85 -19.70
CA ALA A 114 4.70 -5.99 -20.85
C ALA A 114 6.20 -5.94 -21.18
N TRP A 115 7.05 -5.79 -20.17
CA TRP A 115 8.51 -5.83 -20.35
C TRP A 115 8.97 -7.19 -20.87
N ASP A 116 8.47 -8.29 -20.31
CA ASP A 116 8.79 -9.66 -20.72
C ASP A 116 8.38 -9.95 -22.17
N ALA A 117 7.36 -9.26 -22.70
CA ALA A 117 6.90 -9.41 -24.08
C ALA A 117 7.74 -8.60 -25.08
N GLU A 118 8.33 -7.49 -24.65
CA GLU A 118 9.21 -6.64 -25.46
C GLU A 118 10.68 -7.02 -25.32
N TYR A 119 11.03 -7.82 -24.31
CA TYR A 119 12.41 -8.20 -24.00
C TYR A 119 13.02 -9.05 -25.11
N ASP A 120 14.17 -8.60 -25.61
CA ASP A 120 15.05 -9.32 -26.51
C ASP A 120 16.46 -9.39 -25.89
N GLU A 121 16.98 -10.61 -25.72
CA GLU A 121 18.29 -10.84 -25.10
C GLU A 121 19.44 -10.29 -25.96
N GLU A 122 19.28 -10.26 -27.29
CA GLU A 122 20.34 -9.79 -28.20
C GLU A 122 20.52 -8.26 -28.15
N ASP A 123 19.43 -7.53 -27.90
CA ASP A 123 19.40 -6.06 -27.87
C ASP A 123 19.55 -5.46 -26.47
N PHE A 124 19.37 -6.26 -25.41
CA PHE A 124 19.43 -5.77 -24.03
C PHE A 124 20.87 -5.50 -23.57
N ASP A 125 21.18 -4.24 -23.27
CA ASP A 125 22.42 -3.82 -22.62
C ASP A 125 22.15 -3.47 -21.14
N PRO A 126 22.60 -4.31 -20.18
CA PRO A 126 22.41 -4.05 -18.74
C PRO A 126 23.00 -2.72 -18.23
N LEU A 127 23.88 -2.07 -19.00
CA LEU A 127 24.47 -0.78 -18.63
C LEU A 127 23.59 0.41 -19.04
N TYR A 128 22.83 0.28 -20.12
CA TYR A 128 22.03 1.37 -20.69
C TYR A 128 20.53 1.17 -20.53
N ASP A 129 20.07 -0.07 -20.56
CA ASP A 129 18.66 -0.40 -20.47
C ASP A 129 18.17 -0.54 -19.04
N ASP A 130 16.92 -0.14 -18.81
CA ASP A 130 16.30 -0.28 -17.52
C ASP A 130 16.02 -1.77 -17.22
N PRO A 131 16.33 -2.24 -16.01
CA PRO A 131 16.04 -3.61 -15.63
C PRO A 131 14.53 -3.87 -15.65
N ARG A 132 14.16 -5.15 -15.75
CA ARG A 132 12.78 -5.63 -15.58
C ARG A 132 12.12 -4.92 -14.38
N PRO A 133 10.92 -4.33 -14.54
CA PRO A 133 10.29 -3.57 -13.47
C PRO A 133 10.02 -4.43 -12.24
N GLU A 134 10.63 -4.08 -11.10
CA GLU A 134 10.41 -4.74 -9.83
C GLU A 134 9.96 -3.74 -8.77
N TRP A 135 9.35 -4.23 -7.68
CA TRP A 135 8.83 -3.37 -6.63
C TRP A 135 9.97 -2.70 -5.83
N ASP A 136 11.17 -3.25 -5.83
CA ASP A 136 12.36 -2.77 -5.12
C ASP A 136 13.42 -2.14 -6.05
N ALA A 137 13.18 -2.13 -7.36
CA ALA A 137 14.06 -1.50 -8.35
C ALA A 137 13.36 -0.30 -9.01
N PHE A 138 13.96 0.89 -8.84
CA PHE A 138 13.42 2.13 -9.36
C PHE A 138 14.35 2.74 -10.43
N PRO A 139 13.83 3.12 -11.61
CA PRO A 139 14.62 3.81 -12.61
C PRO A 139 15.05 5.20 -12.12
N ARG A 140 16.10 5.72 -12.75
CA ARG A 140 16.65 7.04 -12.40
C ARG A 140 15.61 8.14 -12.64
N ASN A 141 14.91 8.08 -13.78
CA ASN A 141 13.84 9.01 -14.10
C ASN A 141 12.65 8.83 -13.15
N LYS A 142 12.21 9.93 -12.55
CA LYS A 142 11.12 9.95 -11.58
C LYS A 142 9.79 9.48 -12.17
N GLN A 143 9.53 9.81 -13.44
CA GLN A 143 8.24 9.51 -14.08
C GLN A 143 8.09 8.04 -14.49
N GLU A 144 9.21 7.34 -14.72
CA GLU A 144 9.23 5.92 -15.08
C GLU A 144 9.08 4.99 -13.87
N ARG A 145 9.27 5.52 -12.66
CA ARG A 145 9.10 4.75 -11.42
C ARG A 145 7.66 4.26 -11.27
N LEU A 146 7.52 2.98 -10.96
CA LEU A 146 6.22 2.30 -10.79
C LEU A 146 5.30 3.02 -9.82
N THR A 147 5.83 3.58 -8.73
CA THR A 147 5.05 4.35 -7.75
C THR A 147 4.35 5.56 -8.37
N TYR A 148 5.05 6.32 -9.21
CA TYR A 148 4.52 7.51 -9.88
C TYR A 148 3.57 7.14 -11.02
N GLN A 149 3.93 6.15 -11.85
CA GLN A 149 3.03 5.63 -12.89
C GLN A 149 1.72 5.14 -12.29
N TYR A 150 1.79 4.35 -11.21
CA TYR A 150 0.62 3.87 -10.49
C TYR A 150 -0.24 5.01 -9.95
N ARG A 151 0.38 5.99 -9.27
CA ARG A 151 -0.31 7.17 -8.74
C ARG A 151 -1.09 7.91 -9.81
N ASP A 152 -0.47 8.11 -10.97
CA ASP A 152 -1.07 8.86 -12.08
C ASP A 152 -2.20 8.03 -12.73
N GLY A 153 -2.00 6.71 -12.89
CA GLY A 153 -3.03 5.78 -13.35
C GLY A 153 -4.27 5.72 -12.45
N ILE A 154 -4.12 5.51 -11.15
CA ILE A 154 -5.27 5.46 -10.22
C ILE A 154 -5.96 6.81 -10.07
N LYS A 155 -5.22 7.91 -10.23
CA LYS A 155 -5.81 9.26 -10.27
C LYS A 155 -6.67 9.42 -11.51
N GLN A 156 -6.21 8.94 -12.66
CA GLN A 156 -6.96 8.97 -13.91
C GLN A 156 -8.24 8.12 -13.81
N LEU A 157 -8.13 6.87 -13.33
CA LEU A 157 -9.29 6.00 -13.06
C LEU A 157 -10.34 6.67 -12.15
N ALA A 158 -9.89 7.48 -11.19
CA ALA A 158 -10.78 8.22 -10.31
C ALA A 158 -11.36 9.51 -10.90
N ILE A 159 -10.73 10.08 -11.92
CA ILE A 159 -11.29 11.18 -12.72
C ILE A 159 -12.36 10.64 -13.66
N ASP A 160 -12.09 9.49 -14.28
CA ASP A 160 -12.98 8.81 -15.24
C ASP A 160 -14.20 8.16 -14.56
N GLY A 161 -14.21 8.12 -13.22
CA GLY A 161 -15.33 7.60 -12.43
C GLY A 161 -15.33 6.08 -12.26
N VAL A 162 -14.32 5.38 -12.79
CA VAL A 162 -14.13 3.93 -12.60
C VAL A 162 -13.81 3.62 -11.13
N LEU A 163 -13.01 4.48 -10.48
CA LEU A 163 -12.63 4.34 -9.08
C LEU A 163 -13.13 5.52 -8.25
N ALA A 164 -13.60 5.28 -7.03
CA ALA A 164 -13.94 6.36 -6.12
C ALA A 164 -12.67 7.17 -5.74
N LYS A 165 -12.79 8.51 -5.70
CA LYS A 165 -11.69 9.41 -5.30
C LYS A 165 -11.13 9.12 -3.91
N THR A 166 -11.96 8.64 -2.98
CA THR A 166 -11.55 8.21 -1.65
C THR A 166 -10.74 6.92 -1.71
N THR A 167 -11.20 5.95 -2.49
CA THR A 167 -10.51 4.67 -2.72
C THR A 167 -9.14 4.88 -3.36
N ALA A 168 -9.03 5.72 -4.39
CA ALA A 168 -7.74 6.04 -5.02
C ALA A 168 -6.73 6.64 -4.01
N ARG A 169 -7.20 7.55 -3.13
CA ARG A 169 -6.35 8.10 -2.06
C ARG A 169 -5.92 7.02 -1.07
N GLN A 170 -6.84 6.14 -0.69
CA GLN A 170 -6.56 5.07 0.27
C GLN A 170 -5.55 4.08 -0.31
N TYR A 171 -5.74 3.61 -1.55
CA TYR A 171 -4.81 2.69 -2.20
C TYR A 171 -3.40 3.29 -2.30
N MET A 172 -3.28 4.56 -2.71
CA MET A 172 -1.99 5.24 -2.71
C MET A 172 -1.39 5.35 -1.30
N SER A 173 -2.23 5.57 -0.28
CA SER A 173 -1.79 5.61 1.11
C SER A 173 -1.23 4.27 1.58
N SER A 174 -1.85 3.15 1.19
CA SER A 174 -1.38 1.80 1.50
C SER A 174 0.00 1.54 0.87
N VAL A 175 0.18 1.92 -0.41
CA VAL A 175 1.46 1.80 -1.12
C VAL A 175 2.55 2.67 -0.46
N VAL A 176 2.25 3.92 -0.13
CA VAL A 176 3.21 4.79 0.58
C VAL A 176 3.54 4.22 1.96
N GLY A 177 2.55 3.68 2.67
CA GLY A 177 2.73 3.02 3.96
C GLY A 177 3.69 1.85 3.88
N PHE A 178 3.51 0.98 2.87
CA PHE A 178 4.38 -0.16 2.59
C PHE A 178 5.83 0.25 2.36
N TYR A 179 6.09 1.20 1.45
CA TYR A 179 7.46 1.66 1.21
C TYR A 179 8.07 2.41 2.40
N LYS A 180 7.28 3.14 3.18
CA LYS A 180 7.75 3.71 4.46
C LYS A 180 8.12 2.65 5.47
N HIS A 181 7.44 1.51 5.47
CA HIS A 181 7.80 0.37 6.30
C HIS A 181 9.13 -0.24 5.82
N CYS A 182 9.29 -0.49 4.52
CA CYS A 182 10.53 -0.99 3.95
C CYS A 182 11.74 -0.08 4.30
N LEU A 183 11.58 1.24 4.17
CA LEU A 183 12.61 2.21 4.55
C LEU A 183 12.93 2.18 6.06
N ARG A 184 11.92 1.94 6.92
CA ARG A 184 12.12 1.78 8.37
C ARG A 184 12.88 0.51 8.72
N GLN A 185 12.69 -0.57 7.95
CA GLN A 185 13.46 -1.82 8.08
C GLN A 185 14.89 -1.71 7.51
N GLY A 186 15.26 -0.56 6.95
CA GLY A 186 16.60 -0.33 6.40
C GLY A 186 16.81 -0.91 4.99
N ILE A 187 15.73 -1.30 4.30
CA ILE A 187 15.80 -1.71 2.89
C ILE A 187 16.31 -0.54 2.06
N ARG A 188 17.38 -0.80 1.31
CA ARG A 188 18.02 0.18 0.44
C ARG A 188 17.55 -0.03 -0.98
N PHE A 189 16.87 0.97 -1.51
CA PHE A 189 16.50 1.02 -2.92
C PHE A 189 17.63 1.67 -3.73
N ASN A 190 17.80 1.24 -4.98
CA ASN A 190 18.74 1.85 -5.92
C ASN A 190 18.43 3.35 -6.16
N ASN A 191 17.15 3.68 -6.25
CA ASN A 191 16.62 5.04 -6.28
C ASN A 191 15.40 5.13 -5.33
N PRO A 192 15.12 6.31 -4.73
CA PRO A 192 14.04 6.41 -3.76
C PRO A 192 12.66 6.21 -4.41
N PRO A 193 11.74 5.45 -3.78
CA PRO A 193 10.39 5.19 -4.32
C PRO A 193 9.55 6.47 -4.44
N PHE A 194 9.81 7.46 -3.58
CA PHE A 194 9.19 8.78 -3.60
C PHE A 194 10.02 9.80 -2.82
N GLN A 195 9.62 11.08 -2.86
CA GLN A 195 10.29 12.15 -2.12
C GLN A 195 9.52 12.49 -0.84
N PHE A 196 10.26 12.60 0.27
CA PHE A 196 9.72 13.12 1.53
C PHE A 196 9.66 14.65 1.48
N GLU A 197 8.56 15.20 1.96
CA GLU A 197 8.33 16.63 2.03
C GLU A 197 7.98 17.04 3.46
N THR A 198 8.32 18.25 3.87
CA THR A 198 7.86 18.83 5.14
C THR A 198 6.96 20.02 4.83
N VAL A 199 5.68 19.91 5.18
CA VAL A 199 4.69 20.97 4.97
C VAL A 199 4.41 21.67 6.29
N ASN A 200 4.55 22.99 6.30
CA ASN A 200 4.23 23.81 7.46
C ASN A 200 2.76 24.23 7.43
N ILE A 201 1.99 23.79 8.43
CA ILE A 201 0.59 24.22 8.61
C ILE A 201 0.57 25.33 9.65
N HIS A 202 -0.01 26.46 9.29
CA HIS A 202 -0.28 27.57 10.19
C HIS A 202 -1.73 27.50 10.64
N TYR A 203 -1.97 27.67 11.94
CA TYR A 203 -3.30 27.74 12.52
C TYR A 203 -3.35 28.84 13.56
N GLU A 204 -4.53 29.39 13.76
CA GLU A 204 -4.76 30.42 14.76
C GLU A 204 -4.44 29.88 16.16
N ALA A 205 -3.71 30.68 16.93
CA ALA A 205 -3.31 30.27 18.26
C ALA A 205 -4.48 30.33 19.23
N SER A 206 -4.45 29.44 20.24
CA SER A 206 -5.35 29.50 21.39
C SER A 206 -5.32 30.89 22.05
N ALA A 207 -6.44 31.31 22.64
CA ALA A 207 -6.55 32.55 23.42
C ALA A 207 -5.52 32.66 24.57
N SER A 208 -4.92 31.52 24.98
CA SER A 208 -3.85 31.45 25.98
C SER A 208 -2.43 31.67 25.42
N SER A 209 -2.26 31.88 24.12
CA SER A 209 -0.97 32.09 23.46
C SER A 209 -0.77 33.55 23.10
N MET A 210 0.38 34.13 23.49
CA MET A 210 0.76 35.51 23.11
C MET A 210 1.06 35.69 21.61
N LYS A 211 1.24 34.59 20.87
CA LYS A 211 1.43 34.62 19.40
C LYS A 211 0.09 34.43 18.72
N ALA A 212 -0.21 35.21 17.67
CA ALA A 212 -1.45 35.12 16.90
C ALA A 212 -1.60 33.81 16.11
N TYR A 213 -0.48 33.20 15.69
CA TYR A 213 -0.46 31.95 14.93
C TYR A 213 0.51 30.93 15.52
N GLN A 214 0.13 29.67 15.44
CA GLN A 214 0.98 28.52 15.71
C GLN A 214 1.34 27.81 14.40
N ARG A 215 2.52 27.17 14.38
CA ARG A 215 3.03 26.42 13.22
C ARG A 215 3.26 24.97 13.63
N LYS A 216 2.69 24.03 12.88
CA LYS A 216 2.98 22.60 12.98
C LYS A 216 3.66 22.12 11.71
N GLN A 217 4.83 21.51 11.86
CA GLN A 217 5.51 20.84 10.76
C GLN A 217 4.89 19.47 10.58
N VAL A 218 4.50 19.14 9.35
CA VAL A 218 3.90 17.85 9.00
C VAL A 218 4.77 17.19 7.94
N HIS A 219 5.34 16.03 8.29
CA HIS A 219 6.09 15.21 7.36
C HIS A 219 5.11 14.47 6.43
N THR A 220 5.31 14.62 5.14
CA THR A 220 4.47 14.06 4.08
C THR A 220 5.33 13.56 2.93
N THR A 221 4.70 13.19 1.83
CA THR A 221 5.35 12.69 0.61
C THR A 221 4.70 13.33 -0.61
N ASP A 222 5.46 13.45 -1.69
CA ASP A 222 4.99 13.99 -2.97
C ASP A 222 3.98 13.07 -3.72
N MET A 223 3.69 11.89 -3.16
CA MET A 223 2.72 10.92 -3.66
C MET A 223 1.25 11.26 -3.39
N ARG A 224 0.96 12.34 -2.65
CA ARG A 224 -0.42 12.66 -2.26
C ARG A 224 -1.30 13.05 -3.45
N ILE A 225 -2.36 12.28 -3.68
CA ILE A 225 -3.34 12.57 -4.75
C ILE A 225 -4.27 13.72 -4.35
N LYS A 226 -4.26 14.79 -5.16
CA LYS A 226 -5.15 15.94 -5.05
C LYS A 226 -6.19 15.89 -6.16
N PHE A 227 -7.46 16.00 -5.79
CA PHE A 227 -8.58 16.16 -6.72
C PHE A 227 -9.18 17.54 -6.55
N ALA A 228 -9.68 18.13 -7.64
CA ALA A 228 -10.47 19.35 -7.56
C ALA A 228 -11.66 19.13 -6.60
N LYS A 229 -11.92 20.11 -5.73
CA LYS A 229 -13.13 20.09 -4.90
C LYS A 229 -14.32 20.10 -5.85
N SER A 230 -15.33 19.28 -5.57
CA SER A 230 -16.62 19.45 -6.24
C SER A 230 -17.05 20.90 -6.03
N SER A 231 -17.45 21.61 -7.10
CA SER A 231 -18.05 22.91 -6.91
C SER A 231 -19.30 22.68 -6.06
N ARG A 232 -19.29 23.16 -4.82
CA ARG A 232 -20.51 23.30 -4.02
C ARG A 232 -21.31 24.48 -4.56
N SER A 233 -21.62 24.46 -5.86
CA SER A 233 -22.61 25.32 -6.50
C SER A 233 -23.89 24.54 -6.84
N GLY A 234 -23.92 23.23 -6.56
CA GLY A 234 -25.12 22.41 -6.54
C GLY A 234 -25.86 22.43 -5.20
N GLY A 235 -25.57 23.41 -4.33
CA GLY A 235 -26.63 23.86 -3.43
C GLY A 235 -27.74 24.37 -4.34
N THR A 236 -28.96 23.88 -4.17
CA THR A 236 -30.14 24.38 -4.85
C THR A 236 -30.03 25.88 -5.02
N ASN A 237 -30.27 26.40 -6.23
CA ASN A 237 -30.41 27.83 -6.43
C ASN A 237 -31.58 28.25 -5.51
N LEU A 238 -31.29 28.78 -4.32
CA LEU A 238 -32.26 29.14 -3.29
C LEU A 238 -32.99 30.43 -3.68
N SER A 239 -33.33 30.59 -4.96
CA SER A 239 -34.16 31.70 -5.40
C SER A 239 -35.60 31.53 -4.93
N ASN A 240 -36.07 30.29 -4.67
CA ASN A 240 -37.47 29.99 -4.39
C ASN A 240 -37.73 29.00 -3.23
N LEU A 241 -36.94 28.99 -2.15
CA LEU A 241 -37.41 28.40 -0.88
C LEU A 241 -37.99 29.52 0.00
N PRO A 242 -39.25 29.42 0.49
CA PRO A 242 -39.76 30.37 1.47
C PRO A 242 -38.89 30.32 2.72
N ARG A 243 -38.40 31.50 3.16
CA ARG A 243 -37.54 31.69 4.34
C ARG A 243 -38.32 31.57 5.67
N ASP A 244 -39.23 30.60 5.76
CA ASP A 244 -40.12 30.44 6.91
C ASP A 244 -39.65 29.39 7.93
N LEU A 245 -38.33 29.14 7.99
CA LEU A 245 -37.75 28.46 9.15
C LEU A 245 -37.59 29.48 10.27
N LYS A 246 -38.60 29.58 11.13
CA LYS A 246 -38.50 30.29 12.41
C LYS A 246 -37.51 29.56 13.32
N PRO A 247 -36.58 30.26 13.98
CA PRO A 247 -35.73 29.64 14.99
C PRO A 247 -36.60 29.12 16.14
N PHE A 248 -36.23 27.97 16.71
CA PHE A 248 -36.84 27.47 17.94
C PHE A 248 -36.58 28.49 19.05
N THR A 249 -37.60 29.26 19.42
CA THR A 249 -37.59 30.06 20.65
C THR A 249 -37.89 29.12 21.81
N ASN A 250 -36.89 28.88 22.68
CA ASN A 250 -37.11 28.25 23.97
C ASN A 250 -37.93 29.22 24.83
N ASN A 251 -39.26 29.07 24.82
CA ASN A 251 -40.11 29.67 25.84
C ASN A 251 -40.41 28.57 26.87
N GLU A 252 -39.75 28.66 28.02
CA GLU A 252 -40.30 28.20 29.30
C GLU A 252 -41.33 29.20 29.82
#